data_AF-A0A2V9H9G3-F1
#
_entry.id   AF-A0A2V9H9G3-F1
#
_cell.length_a   1.000
_cell.length_b   1.000
_cell.length_c   1.000
_cell.angle_alpha   90.00
_cell.angle_beta   90.00
_cell.angle_gamma   90.00
#
_symmetry.space_group_name_H-M   'P 1'
#
loop_
_entity.id
_entity.type
_entity.pdbx_description
1 polymer ?
#
loop_
_entity_poly.entity_id
_entity_poly.type
_entity_poly.pdbx_seq_one_letter_code
_entity_poly.pdbx_strand_id
1 'polypeptide(L)'
;MDSRRIKGKVVQRFLRYVGKRADGHTVLSTSISEAQVDEVKLYGPLLVLHHLAEEIGLREHLGPYANEILSMVYAHCIDYRSVNHMRTWFARTDLHWMLNLERLTEDRLLRAMDFLESDGEQLQRAIFQSVKQRYRLQNSGVIYDVTNTY
;
A
#
# COMPACT_ATOMS: atom_id res chain seq x y z
N MET A 1 18.02 13.18 37.16
CA MET A 1 17.78 14.64 37.24
C MET A 1 18.09 15.07 38.65
N ASP A 2 18.78 16.19 38.83
CA ASP A 2 19.10 16.69 40.18
C ASP A 2 18.77 18.19 40.24
N SER A 3 18.19 18.62 41.35
CA SER A 3 17.71 20.00 41.53
C SER A 3 18.64 20.73 42.49
N ARG A 4 19.12 21.93 42.10
CA ARG A 4 19.95 22.76 42.98
C ARG A 4 19.37 24.17 43.07
N ARG A 5 19.48 24.76 44.26
CA ARG A 5 19.11 26.15 44.51
C ARG A 5 20.32 27.05 44.30
N ILE A 6 20.20 28.02 43.40
CA ILE A 6 21.20 29.08 43.21
C ILE A 6 20.47 30.41 43.41
N LYS A 7 20.95 31.23 44.36
CA LYS A 7 20.37 32.53 44.73
C LYS A 7 18.85 32.46 45.01
N GLY A 8 18.42 31.46 45.76
CA GLY A 8 17.03 31.31 46.23
C GLY A 8 16.03 30.72 45.22
N LYS A 9 16.39 30.60 43.93
CA LYS A 9 15.54 29.94 42.93
C LYS A 9 15.99 28.50 42.69
N VAL A 10 15.01 27.58 42.60
CA VAL A 10 15.26 26.17 42.28
C VAL A 10 15.50 26.08 40.77
N VAL A 11 16.67 25.57 40.37
CA VAL A 11 17.03 25.36 38.97
C VAL A 11 17.28 23.87 38.73
N GLN A 12 16.63 23.33 37.70
CA GLN A 12 16.66 21.92 37.34
C GLN A 12 17.80 21.65 36.36
N ARG A 13 18.68 20.69 36.67
CA ARG A 13 19.76 20.29 35.75
C ARG A 13 19.37 19.05 34.94
N PHE A 14 19.18 19.22 33.64
CA PHE A 14 19.00 18.13 32.68
C PHE A 14 20.37 17.46 32.44
N LEU A 15 20.48 16.16 32.72
CA LEU A 15 21.68 15.37 32.45
C LEU A 15 21.68 14.98 30.97
N ARG A 16 22.44 15.75 30.19
CA ARG A 16 22.93 15.47 28.84
C ARG A 16 21.90 15.61 27.71
N TYR A 17 22.19 16.57 26.83
CA TYR A 17 21.46 16.85 25.59
C TYR A 17 22.25 16.28 24.41
N VAL A 18 21.61 15.51 23.53
CA VAL A 18 22.21 15.00 22.28
C VAL A 18 21.73 15.90 21.15
N GLY A 19 22.40 17.03 20.94
CA GLY A 19 22.21 17.91 19.79
C GLY A 19 23.42 17.83 18.87
N LYS A 20 23.20 17.76 17.55
CA LYS A 20 24.27 17.93 16.55
C LYS A 20 24.72 19.40 16.56
N ARG A 21 26.04 19.61 16.46
CA ARG A 21 26.65 20.93 16.29
C ARG A 21 26.86 21.20 14.80
N ALA A 22 26.39 22.34 14.32
CA ALA A 22 26.80 22.94 13.05
C ALA A 22 27.27 24.36 13.36
N ASP A 23 28.44 24.76 12.82
CA ASP A 23 29.03 26.10 12.95
C ASP A 23 28.99 26.73 14.35
N GLY A 24 29.35 25.95 15.37
CA GLY A 24 29.54 26.48 16.74
C GLY A 24 28.26 26.86 17.50
N HIS A 25 27.08 26.78 16.88
CA HIS A 25 25.80 27.12 17.50
C HIS A 25 24.91 25.88 17.70
N THR A 26 24.15 25.86 18.79
CA THR A 26 23.17 24.80 19.07
C THR A 26 21.90 25.12 18.30
N VAL A 27 21.69 24.48 17.15
CA VAL A 27 20.48 24.67 16.34
C VAL A 27 19.31 23.97 17.04
N LEU A 28 18.40 24.75 17.62
CA LEU A 28 17.30 24.30 18.47
C LEU A 28 16.01 23.96 17.71
N SER A 29 16.02 24.06 16.40
CA SER A 29 14.85 23.77 15.57
C SER A 29 15.35 23.53 14.16
N THR A 30 15.17 22.32 13.63
CA THR A 30 15.21 22.15 12.17
C THR A 30 14.15 23.10 11.62
N SER A 31 14.61 24.14 10.92
CA SER A 31 13.69 25.09 10.30
C SER A 31 12.90 24.31 9.25
N ILE A 32 11.59 24.55 9.10
CA ILE A 32 10.81 23.95 7.98
C ILE A 32 11.49 24.28 6.64
N SER A 33 12.22 25.41 6.58
CA SER A 33 13.09 25.82 5.47
C SER A 33 14.18 24.82 5.08
N GLU A 34 14.57 23.91 5.99
CA GLU A 34 15.57 22.86 5.79
C GLU A 34 14.93 21.50 5.51
N ALA A 35 13.60 21.38 5.62
CA ALA A 35 12.89 20.15 5.32
C ALA A 35 12.92 19.90 3.81
N GLN A 36 13.50 18.77 3.40
CA GLN A 36 13.48 18.28 2.03
C GLN A 36 12.55 17.08 1.93
N VAL A 37 11.74 17.04 0.86
CA VAL A 37 10.92 15.89 0.53
C VAL A 37 11.83 14.87 -0.17
N ASP A 38 12.10 13.76 0.50
CA ASP A 38 12.95 12.68 -0.02
C ASP A 38 12.20 11.87 -1.10
N GLU A 39 10.91 11.58 -0.88
CA GLU A 39 10.08 10.85 -1.82
C GLU A 39 8.59 11.16 -1.64
N VAL A 40 7.82 11.19 -2.74
CA VAL A 40 6.35 11.21 -2.71
C VAL A 40 5.84 9.89 -3.25
N LYS A 41 5.17 9.12 -2.41
CA LYS A 41 4.60 7.83 -2.77
C LYS A 41 3.09 7.88 -2.90
N LEU A 42 2.58 7.07 -3.82
CA LEU A 42 1.15 6.82 -3.96
C LEU A 42 0.70 5.90 -2.83
N TYR A 43 -0.20 6.35 -1.95
CA TYR A 43 -0.60 5.58 -0.77
C TYR A 43 -2.12 5.49 -0.57
N GLY A 44 -2.83 6.63 -0.57
CA GLY A 44 -4.27 6.68 -0.27
C GLY A 44 -5.12 5.74 -1.14
N PRO A 45 -5.03 5.79 -2.48
CA PRO A 45 -5.78 4.90 -3.35
C PRO A 45 -5.44 3.41 -3.13
N LEU A 46 -4.18 3.09 -2.86
CA LEU A 46 -3.75 1.72 -2.58
C LEU A 46 -4.35 1.21 -1.29
N LEU A 47 -4.43 2.05 -0.24
CA LEU A 47 -5.03 1.69 1.03
C LEU A 47 -6.52 1.34 0.89
N VAL A 48 -7.25 2.10 0.07
CA VAL A 48 -8.66 1.81 -0.24
C VAL A 48 -8.79 0.47 -0.98
N LEU A 49 -7.99 0.26 -2.03
CA LEU A 49 -8.02 -1.00 -2.78
C LEU A 49 -7.66 -2.21 -1.92
N HIS A 50 -6.67 -2.05 -1.05
CA HIS A 50 -6.26 -3.10 -0.13
C HIS A 50 -7.33 -3.41 0.90
N HIS A 51 -7.96 -2.37 1.47
CA HIS A 51 -9.08 -2.57 2.37
C HIS A 51 -10.24 -3.34 1.72
N LEU A 52 -10.60 -2.97 0.48
CA LEU A 52 -11.65 -3.68 -0.27
C LEU A 52 -11.28 -5.13 -0.56
N ALA A 53 -10.01 -5.40 -0.90
CA ALA A 53 -9.52 -6.75 -1.15
C ALA A 53 -9.61 -7.63 0.10
N GLU A 54 -9.22 -7.11 1.26
CA GLU A 54 -9.36 -7.80 2.55
C GLU A 54 -10.84 -7.99 2.93
N GLU A 55 -11.67 -6.97 2.69
CA GLU A 55 -13.10 -6.99 3.04
C GLU A 55 -13.88 -8.10 2.33
N ILE A 56 -13.50 -8.41 1.09
CA ILE A 56 -14.13 -9.48 0.28
C ILE A 56 -13.37 -10.82 0.37
N GLY A 57 -12.30 -10.90 1.16
CA GLY A 57 -11.46 -12.10 1.25
C GLY A 57 -10.82 -12.47 -0.09
N LEU A 58 -10.35 -11.48 -0.85
CA LEU A 58 -9.81 -11.69 -2.19
C LEU A 58 -8.53 -12.52 -2.16
N ARG A 59 -7.70 -12.31 -1.14
CA ARG A 59 -6.39 -12.96 -1.00
C ARG A 59 -6.51 -14.48 -0.93
N GLU A 60 -7.53 -14.98 -0.23
CA GLU A 60 -7.81 -16.39 -0.03
C GLU A 60 -8.15 -17.11 -1.34
N HIS A 61 -8.74 -16.39 -2.31
CA HIS A 61 -9.06 -16.94 -3.62
C HIS A 61 -7.86 -16.99 -4.56
N LEU A 62 -6.89 -16.10 -4.38
CA LEU A 62 -5.75 -15.94 -5.29
C LEU A 62 -4.56 -16.89 -4.98
N GLY A 63 -4.68 -17.70 -3.92
CA GLY A 63 -3.75 -18.79 -3.64
C GLY A 63 -2.31 -18.33 -3.34
N PRO A 64 -1.29 -19.12 -3.75
CA PRO A 64 0.10 -18.90 -3.31
C PRO A 64 0.72 -17.61 -3.86
N TYR A 65 0.22 -17.09 -4.98
CA TYR A 65 0.70 -15.87 -5.62
C TYR A 65 -0.19 -14.65 -5.31
N ALA A 66 -1.06 -14.74 -4.29
CA ALA A 66 -2.05 -13.72 -4.02
C ALA A 66 -1.47 -12.30 -3.93
N ASN A 67 -0.33 -12.14 -3.27
CA ASN A 67 0.26 -10.82 -3.08
C ASN A 67 0.80 -10.25 -4.40
N GLU A 68 1.45 -11.06 -5.23
CA GLU A 68 1.92 -10.67 -6.55
C GLU A 68 0.76 -10.30 -7.47
N ILE A 69 -0.31 -11.10 -7.45
CA ILE A 69 -1.52 -10.84 -8.22
C ILE A 69 -2.18 -9.54 -7.76
N LEU A 70 -2.37 -9.36 -6.46
CA LEU A 70 -2.93 -8.13 -5.90
C LEU A 70 -2.08 -6.90 -6.27
N SER A 71 -0.74 -7.02 -6.29
CA SER A 71 0.11 -5.92 -6.71
C SER A 71 -0.17 -5.50 -8.16
N MET A 72 -0.38 -6.46 -9.06
CA MET A 72 -0.74 -6.19 -10.46
C MET A 72 -2.16 -5.63 -10.59
N VAL A 73 -3.12 -6.17 -9.85
CA VAL A 73 -4.50 -5.67 -9.83
C VAL A 73 -4.53 -4.22 -9.37
N TYR A 74 -3.81 -3.88 -8.29
CA TYR A 74 -3.76 -2.50 -7.78
C TYR A 74 -3.10 -1.54 -8.76
N ALA A 75 -2.02 -1.96 -9.42
CA ALA A 75 -1.42 -1.18 -10.49
C ALA A 75 -2.46 -0.92 -11.58
N HIS A 76 -3.11 -1.97 -12.07
CA HIS A 76 -4.12 -1.87 -13.13
C HIS A 76 -5.28 -0.95 -12.78
N CYS A 77 -5.73 -0.93 -11.51
CA CYS A 77 -6.80 -0.06 -11.04
C CYS A 77 -6.41 1.43 -10.98
N ILE A 78 -5.15 1.75 -10.71
CA ILE A 78 -4.73 3.15 -10.48
C ILE A 78 -4.08 3.76 -11.72
N ASP A 79 -3.21 3.00 -12.37
CA ASP A 79 -2.43 3.45 -13.50
C ASP A 79 -2.20 2.22 -14.38
N TYR A 80 -2.95 2.10 -15.46
CA TYR A 80 -2.87 0.94 -16.35
C TYR A 80 -1.42 0.78 -16.84
N ARG A 81 -0.68 -0.14 -16.23
CA ARG A 81 0.72 -0.45 -16.55
C ARG A 81 0.83 -1.90 -16.99
N SER A 82 1.62 -2.15 -18.03
CA SER A 82 2.02 -3.50 -18.39
C SER A 82 2.92 -4.12 -17.32
N VAL A 83 2.99 -5.46 -17.29
CA VAL A 83 3.84 -6.22 -16.37
C VAL A 83 5.31 -5.77 -16.41
N ASN A 84 5.80 -5.39 -17.59
CA ASN A 84 7.18 -4.92 -17.79
C ASN A 84 7.51 -3.65 -16.98
N HIS A 85 6.51 -2.86 -16.62
CA HIS A 85 6.68 -1.65 -15.81
C HIS A 85 6.37 -1.85 -14.33
N MET A 86 5.92 -3.04 -13.92
CA MET A 86 5.50 -3.32 -12.55
C MET A 86 6.62 -3.18 -11.54
N ARG A 87 7.85 -3.56 -11.87
CA ARG A 87 8.99 -3.43 -10.94
C ARG A 87 9.25 -1.97 -10.56
N THR A 88 9.29 -1.09 -11.56
CA THR A 88 9.52 0.34 -11.38
C THR A 88 8.32 0.99 -10.69
N TRP A 89 7.10 0.59 -11.05
CA TRP A 89 5.90 1.08 -10.41
C TRP A 89 5.85 0.69 -8.92
N PHE A 90 6.07 -0.58 -8.60
CA PHE A 90 6.06 -1.11 -7.24
C PHE A 90 7.07 -0.40 -6.33
N ALA A 91 8.26 -0.11 -6.84
CA ALA A 91 9.30 0.63 -6.10
C ALA A 91 8.89 2.06 -5.70
N ARG A 92 7.96 2.68 -6.45
CA ARG A 92 7.43 4.04 -6.17
C ARG A 92 6.19 4.02 -5.26
N THR A 93 5.83 2.86 -4.73
CA THR A 93 4.70 2.65 -3.81
C THR A 93 5.19 2.08 -2.48
N ASP A 94 4.30 2.05 -1.49
CA ASP A 94 4.54 1.35 -0.23
C ASP A 94 3.90 -0.05 -0.18
N LEU A 95 3.63 -0.66 -1.34
CA LEU A 95 2.99 -1.97 -1.41
C LEU A 95 3.79 -3.10 -0.78
N HIS A 96 5.12 -2.97 -0.72
CA HIS A 96 5.95 -3.94 -0.03
C HIS A 96 5.53 -4.12 1.45
N TRP A 97 5.14 -3.03 2.11
CA TRP A 97 4.60 -3.07 3.48
C TRP A 97 3.20 -3.67 3.52
N MET A 98 2.32 -3.25 2.61
CA MET A 98 0.91 -3.64 2.63
C MET A 98 0.71 -5.11 2.28
N LEU A 99 1.42 -5.59 1.25
CA LEU A 99 1.30 -6.94 0.73
C LEU A 99 2.34 -7.90 1.31
N ASN A 100 3.18 -7.44 2.25
CA ASN A 100 4.30 -8.21 2.80
C ASN A 100 5.16 -8.85 1.68
N LEU A 101 5.57 -8.02 0.72
CA LEU A 101 6.34 -8.42 -0.45
C LEU A 101 7.69 -7.69 -0.44
N GLU A 102 8.72 -8.35 0.07
CA GLU A 102 10.07 -7.74 0.14
C GLU A 102 10.62 -7.41 -1.26
N ARG A 103 10.42 -8.29 -2.24
CA ARG A 103 10.83 -8.07 -3.63
C ARG A 103 9.87 -8.67 -4.63
N LEU A 104 9.47 -7.85 -5.59
CA LEU A 104 8.74 -8.23 -6.78
C LEU A 104 9.73 -8.42 -7.94
N THR A 105 9.79 -9.64 -8.47
CA THR A 105 10.58 -9.96 -9.67
C THR A 105 9.65 -10.26 -10.83
N GLU A 106 10.11 -9.99 -12.05
CA GLU A 106 9.35 -10.27 -13.27
C GLU A 106 8.97 -11.76 -13.36
N ASP A 107 9.92 -12.64 -13.05
CA ASP A 107 9.72 -14.08 -12.99
C ASP A 107 8.61 -14.52 -12.00
N ARG A 108 8.47 -13.84 -10.84
CA ARG A 108 7.33 -14.10 -9.93
C ARG A 108 6.00 -13.61 -10.51
N LEU A 109 6.00 -12.48 -11.22
CA LEU A 109 4.81 -11.95 -11.89
C LEU A 109 4.35 -12.86 -13.03
N LEU A 110 5.29 -13.37 -13.83
CA LEU A 110 5.00 -14.34 -14.89
C LEU A 110 4.37 -15.61 -14.31
N ARG A 111 4.98 -16.21 -13.28
CA ARG A 111 4.40 -17.38 -12.60
C ARG A 111 3.03 -17.12 -12.00
N ALA A 112 2.80 -15.92 -11.48
CA ALA A 112 1.50 -15.51 -10.96
C ALA A 112 0.43 -15.42 -12.07
N MET A 113 0.81 -14.99 -13.28
CA MET A 113 -0.09 -15.00 -14.44
C MET A 113 -0.34 -16.42 -14.94
N ASP A 114 0.70 -17.24 -15.07
CA ASP A 114 0.56 -18.65 -15.46
C ASP A 114 -0.38 -19.40 -14.52
N PHE A 115 -0.32 -19.10 -13.21
CA PHE A 115 -1.22 -19.66 -12.20
C PHE A 115 -2.69 -19.27 -12.42
N LEU A 116 -2.98 -18.08 -12.97
CA LEU A 116 -4.34 -17.63 -13.23
C LEU A 116 -4.94 -18.26 -14.51
N GLU A 117 -4.10 -18.73 -15.44
CA GLU A 117 -4.58 -19.26 -16.73
C GLU A 117 -5.31 -20.60 -16.61
N SER A 118 -5.04 -21.41 -15.57
CA SER A 118 -5.61 -22.76 -15.48
C SER A 118 -7.09 -22.81 -15.08
N ASP A 119 -7.57 -21.89 -14.23
CA ASP A 119 -8.86 -22.02 -13.54
C ASP A 119 -9.66 -20.70 -13.44
N GLY A 120 -9.54 -19.83 -14.44
CA GLY A 120 -10.11 -18.47 -14.43
C GLY A 120 -11.62 -18.40 -14.12
N GLU A 121 -12.45 -19.28 -14.69
CA GLU A 121 -13.91 -19.26 -14.44
C GLU A 121 -14.25 -19.63 -12.99
N GLN A 122 -13.58 -20.65 -12.45
CA GLN A 122 -13.81 -21.09 -11.08
C GLN A 122 -13.41 -20.00 -10.08
N LEU A 123 -12.27 -19.36 -10.33
CA LEU A 123 -11.79 -18.23 -9.54
C LEU A 123 -12.77 -17.05 -9.60
N GLN A 124 -13.20 -16.65 -10.79
CA GLN A 124 -14.18 -15.57 -10.96
C GLN A 124 -15.48 -15.85 -10.20
N ARG A 125 -15.97 -17.11 -10.27
CA ARG A 125 -17.17 -17.51 -9.55
C ARG A 125 -16.99 -17.43 -8.04
N ALA A 126 -15.85 -17.88 -7.51
CA ALA A 126 -15.54 -17.82 -6.08
C ALA A 126 -15.47 -16.38 -5.55
N ILE A 127 -14.78 -15.49 -6.29
CA ILE A 127 -14.73 -14.06 -5.99
C ILE A 127 -16.13 -13.45 -6.01
N PHE A 128 -16.92 -13.73 -7.05
CA PHE A 128 -18.29 -13.22 -7.18
C PHE A 128 -19.18 -13.65 -6.01
N GLN A 129 -19.11 -14.91 -5.57
CA GLN A 129 -19.88 -15.34 -4.40
C GLN A 129 -19.47 -14.59 -3.12
N SER A 130 -18.19 -14.32 -2.93
CA SER A 130 -17.69 -13.59 -1.76
C SER A 130 -18.20 -12.15 -1.75
N VAL A 131 -18.12 -11.45 -2.88
CA VAL A 131 -18.68 -10.10 -3.06
C VAL A 131 -20.20 -10.11 -2.81
N LYS A 132 -20.91 -11.06 -3.42
CA LYS A 132 -22.37 -11.20 -3.26
C LYS A 132 -22.76 -11.39 -1.79
N GLN A 133 -22.07 -12.27 -1.08
CA GLN A 133 -22.31 -12.53 0.34
C GLN A 133 -22.00 -11.30 1.18
N ARG A 134 -20.86 -10.64 0.92
CA ARG A 134 -20.39 -9.49 1.70
C ARG A 134 -21.29 -8.27 1.59
N TYR A 135 -21.82 -8.01 0.39
CA TYR A 135 -22.67 -6.84 0.10
C TYR A 135 -24.16 -7.18 -0.04
N ARG A 136 -24.56 -8.45 0.19
CA ARG A 136 -25.95 -8.94 0.10
C ARG A 136 -26.61 -8.60 -1.24
N LEU A 137 -25.85 -8.73 -2.33
CA LEU A 137 -26.33 -8.40 -3.66
C LEU A 137 -27.43 -9.37 -4.11
N GLN A 138 -28.47 -8.85 -4.75
CA GLN A 138 -29.50 -9.66 -5.39
C GLN A 138 -29.12 -9.95 -6.84
N ASN A 139 -29.38 -11.18 -7.29
CA ASN A 139 -29.08 -11.61 -8.67
C ASN A 139 -30.17 -11.20 -9.67
N SER A 140 -31.09 -10.31 -9.29
CA SER A 140 -32.15 -9.81 -10.17
C SER A 140 -31.63 -8.61 -10.94
N GLY A 141 -31.06 -8.84 -12.11
CA GLY A 141 -30.73 -7.81 -13.09
C GLY A 141 -31.34 -8.17 -14.42
N VAL A 142 -31.98 -7.20 -15.09
CA VAL A 142 -32.37 -7.33 -16.49
C VAL A 142 -31.14 -7.00 -17.32
N ILE A 143 -30.61 -7.99 -18.05
CA ILE A 143 -29.59 -7.75 -19.08
C ILE A 143 -30.35 -7.29 -20.32
N TYR A 144 -30.28 -5.99 -20.63
CA TYR A 144 -30.81 -5.45 -21.87
C TYR A 144 -29.65 -5.27 -22.84
N ASP A 145 -29.58 -6.13 -23.85
CA ASP A 145 -28.61 -6.02 -24.93
C ASP A 145 -29.11 -4.97 -25.94
N VAL A 146 -28.45 -3.81 -25.98
CA VAL A 146 -28.79 -2.72 -26.92
C VAL A 146 -28.06 -2.88 -28.27
N THR A 147 -27.40 -4.01 -28.56
CA THR A 147 -26.57 -4.13 -29.78
C THR A 147 -27.32 -4.52 -31.07
N ASN A 148 -28.65 -4.58 -31.07
CA ASN A 148 -29.44 -4.69 -32.29
C ASN A 148 -29.83 -3.30 -32.85
N THR A 149 -28.84 -2.58 -33.37
CA THR A 149 -29.11 -1.43 -34.24
C THR A 149 -29.35 -1.99 -35.66
N TYR A 150 -30.59 -1.87 -36.12
CA TYR A 150 -31.03 -2.18 -37.49
C TYR A 150 -30.42 -1.24 -38.54
#